data_AF-A0A2S3IA38-F1
#
_entry.id   AF-A0A2S3IA38-F1
#
_cell.length_a   1.000
_cell.length_b   1.000
_cell.length_c   1.000
_cell.angle_alpha   90.00
_cell.angle_beta   90.00
_cell.angle_gamma   90.00
#
_symmetry.space_group_name_H-M   'P 1'
#
loop_
_entity.id
_entity.type
_entity.pdbx_description
1 polymer ?
#
loop_
_entity_poly.entity_id
_entity_poly.type
_entity_poly.pdbx_seq_one_letter_code
_entity_poly.pdbx_strand_id
1 'polypeptide(L)'
;MAGATFLSTVQAPAMLGARGVAASPSVSSPAARRHAHIQVCCKGSVEGIEAAGHEERLRFRRRDFIGGCVGTAIGLEMVEGSTKFTGVATAADLIERRQRSEFQSSIKDTLYTAIKAKPELVPSLLTLALNDAITYDKATKTGGANGSIRLEISRPENSGLSAALDLLVEAKKEIDSKSKGGPISFADLIQFGAQSALKRSFLDAAIAKCGGNEEKGRTLYSAYGSNGQWGLFDKTFGRTDAQEADPEGRVPDWSKASVQEMKDRFVAVGLGPRQLAVMSAFLGPDQAATEERLIADPDCRPWVEKYQRSRETVSRTDYEVDLITTLTKLSSLGQKINYEAYTYPKPKIDLGKLKL
;
A
#
# COMPACT_ATOMS: atom_id res chain seq x y z
N MET A 1 37.25 46.89 -41.35
CA MET A 1 38.65 47.23 -41.68
C MET A 1 39.56 46.36 -40.83
N ALA A 2 40.54 45.72 -41.49
CA ALA A 2 41.79 45.10 -41.03
C ALA A 2 41.92 44.54 -39.59
N GLY A 3 42.36 43.28 -39.51
CA GLY A 3 42.93 42.70 -38.30
C GLY A 3 43.18 41.19 -38.41
N ALA A 4 44.20 40.78 -39.17
CA ALA A 4 44.80 39.44 -39.07
C ALA A 4 45.40 39.25 -37.65
N THR A 5 45.55 38.04 -37.09
CA THR A 5 46.77 37.20 -37.24
C THR A 5 46.58 35.83 -36.56
N PHE A 6 46.61 34.77 -37.38
CA PHE A 6 47.35 33.50 -37.29
C PHE A 6 47.82 32.88 -35.96
N LEU A 7 47.61 31.56 -35.85
CA LEU A 7 48.58 30.45 -35.64
C LEU A 7 47.77 29.21 -35.17
N SER A 8 48.00 27.95 -35.54
CA SER A 8 48.91 27.31 -36.49
C SER A 8 48.61 25.80 -36.48
N THR A 9 48.80 25.16 -37.64
CA THR A 9 49.29 23.78 -37.87
C THR A 9 48.52 22.58 -37.29
N VAL A 10 47.81 21.79 -38.10
CA VAL A 10 48.29 20.77 -39.09
C VAL A 10 48.77 19.48 -38.41
N GLN A 11 48.00 18.39 -38.57
CA GLN A 11 48.51 17.13 -39.13
C GLN A 11 47.40 16.08 -39.32
N ALA A 12 47.26 15.63 -40.57
CA ALA A 12 47.02 14.25 -40.95
C ALA A 12 47.90 14.00 -42.18
N PRO A 13 48.55 12.83 -42.31
CA PRO A 13 47.98 11.85 -43.23
C PRO A 13 48.20 10.40 -42.81
N ALA A 14 47.49 9.54 -43.55
CA ALA A 14 47.35 8.11 -43.39
C ALA A 14 48.54 7.27 -43.90
N MET A 15 48.53 6.00 -43.47
CA MET A 15 48.86 4.75 -44.17
C MET A 15 50.01 3.87 -43.63
N LEU A 16 49.76 2.56 -43.78
CA LEU A 16 50.53 1.35 -43.41
C LEU A 16 50.46 0.97 -41.92
N GLY A 17 50.03 -0.20 -41.47
CA GLY A 17 49.66 -1.47 -42.12
C GLY A 17 50.09 -2.61 -41.18
N ALA A 18 49.19 -3.56 -40.87
CA ALA A 18 49.44 -5.00 -40.66
C ALA A 18 48.53 -5.68 -39.62
N ARG A 19 47.83 -6.73 -40.10
CA ARG A 19 47.58 -8.07 -39.51
C ARG A 19 46.83 -8.24 -38.18
N GLY A 20 45.79 -9.10 -38.26
CA GLY A 20 45.18 -9.85 -37.15
C GLY A 20 43.73 -10.23 -37.49
N VAL A 21 43.48 -11.23 -38.35
CA VAL A 21 43.07 -12.61 -37.99
C VAL A 21 41.74 -12.73 -37.22
N ALA A 22 40.77 -13.33 -37.94
CA ALA A 22 39.71 -14.25 -37.53
C ALA A 22 38.39 -13.76 -36.89
N ALA A 23 37.34 -14.07 -37.67
CA ALA A 23 36.11 -14.78 -37.29
C ALA A 23 34.99 -14.03 -36.54
N SER A 24 33.90 -13.79 -37.27
CA SER A 24 32.55 -13.66 -36.76
C SER A 24 32.11 -14.91 -35.99
N PRO A 25 31.11 -14.78 -35.11
CA PRO A 25 29.93 -15.57 -35.37
C PRO A 25 28.60 -14.81 -35.23
N SER A 26 27.66 -15.39 -35.95
CA SER A 26 26.27 -15.08 -36.19
C SER A 26 25.38 -15.04 -34.94
N VAL A 27 24.40 -14.16 -35.07
CA VAL A 27 23.19 -13.98 -34.28
C VAL A 27 22.44 -15.30 -34.02
N SER A 28 22.16 -15.59 -32.75
CA SER A 28 21.25 -16.66 -32.31
C SER A 28 20.01 -16.05 -31.65
N SER A 29 18.84 -16.32 -32.24
CA SER A 29 17.52 -15.97 -31.70
C SER A 29 17.19 -16.77 -30.42
N PRO A 30 16.47 -16.19 -29.42
CA PRO A 30 16.05 -16.95 -28.25
C PRO A 30 14.77 -17.76 -28.54
N ALA A 31 14.82 -19.03 -28.15
CA ALA A 31 13.76 -20.01 -28.27
C ALA A 31 12.49 -19.65 -27.47
N ALA A 32 11.34 -19.98 -28.06
CA ALA A 32 10.01 -19.84 -27.50
C ALA A 32 9.85 -20.61 -26.17
N ARG A 33 9.43 -19.88 -25.12
CA ARG A 33 8.97 -20.49 -23.86
C ARG A 33 7.60 -21.13 -24.08
N ARG A 34 7.56 -22.47 -24.05
CA ARG A 34 6.31 -23.23 -24.00
C ARG A 34 5.65 -23.03 -22.64
N HIS A 35 4.43 -22.51 -22.64
CA HIS A 35 3.57 -22.44 -21.46
C HIS A 35 3.17 -23.87 -21.05
N ALA A 36 3.56 -24.29 -19.85
CA ALA A 36 3.06 -25.52 -19.26
C ALA A 36 1.61 -25.29 -18.82
N HIS A 37 0.66 -25.86 -19.57
CA HIS A 37 -0.74 -25.97 -19.15
C HIS A 37 -0.82 -27.04 -18.05
N ILE A 38 -1.05 -26.63 -16.81
CA ILE A 38 -1.39 -27.56 -15.72
C ILE A 38 -2.88 -27.90 -15.89
N GLN A 39 -3.14 -29.07 -16.47
CA GLN A 39 -4.47 -29.66 -16.54
C GLN A 39 -4.71 -30.47 -15.27
N VAL A 40 -5.52 -29.94 -14.34
CA VAL A 40 -5.96 -30.68 -13.16
C VAL A 40 -7.04 -31.67 -13.60
N CYS A 41 -6.65 -32.93 -13.76
CA CYS A 41 -7.54 -34.03 -14.12
C CYS A 41 -7.96 -34.76 -12.82
N CYS A 42 -9.16 -34.47 -12.30
CA CYS A 42 -9.73 -35.25 -11.21
C CYS A 42 -10.24 -36.59 -11.78
N LYS A 43 -9.46 -37.66 -11.64
CA LYS A 43 -9.92 -39.04 -11.87
C LYS A 43 -10.63 -39.52 -10.61
N GLY A 44 -11.96 -39.60 -10.65
CA GLY A 44 -12.73 -40.41 -9.70
C GLY A 44 -12.65 -41.87 -10.12
N SER A 45 -12.02 -42.71 -9.31
CA SER A 45 -12.09 -44.17 -9.44
C SER A 45 -13.43 -44.63 -8.87
N VAL A 46 -14.34 -45.06 -9.75
CA VAL A 46 -15.55 -45.79 -9.38
C VAL A 46 -15.22 -47.26 -9.56
N GLU A 47 -15.00 -47.98 -8.45
CA GLU A 47 -15.11 -49.44 -8.44
C GLU A 47 -16.59 -49.82 -8.36
N GLY A 48 -16.96 -50.77 -9.20
CA GLY A 48 -18.32 -50.91 -9.72
C GLY A 48 -19.32 -51.62 -8.80
N ILE A 49 -20.59 -51.32 -9.07
CA ILE A 49 -21.72 -52.25 -8.99
C ILE A 49 -22.60 -51.95 -10.21
N GLU A 50 -22.81 -52.95 -11.07
CA GLU A 50 -23.76 -52.90 -12.18
C GLU A 50 -25.21 -52.86 -11.65
N ALA A 51 -26.05 -51.96 -12.19
CA ALA A 51 -27.32 -52.31 -12.85
C ALA A 51 -28.18 -51.07 -13.19
N ALA A 52 -28.73 -51.12 -14.40
CA ALA A 52 -29.90 -50.41 -14.92
C ALA A 52 -29.83 -48.89 -15.14
N GLY A 53 -29.99 -48.51 -16.40
CA GLY A 53 -29.88 -47.15 -16.90
C GLY A 53 -31.14 -46.30 -16.70
N HIS A 54 -30.92 -45.00 -16.62
CA HIS A 54 -31.76 -43.98 -17.25
C HIS A 54 -30.98 -42.65 -17.23
N GLU A 55 -30.88 -41.99 -18.38
CA GLU A 55 -30.43 -40.60 -18.46
C GLU A 55 -31.45 -39.71 -17.72
N GLU A 56 -31.04 -39.11 -16.59
CA GLU A 56 -31.69 -37.90 -16.11
C GLU A 56 -30.69 -36.86 -15.60
N ARG A 57 -30.90 -35.67 -16.15
CA ARG A 57 -30.16 -34.43 -16.00
C ARG A 57 -30.46 -33.80 -14.63
N LEU A 58 -29.62 -34.05 -13.62
CA LEU A 58 -29.82 -33.47 -12.29
C LEU A 58 -28.97 -32.21 -12.05
N ARG A 59 -29.70 -31.09 -11.93
CA ARG A 59 -29.26 -29.77 -11.47
C ARG A 59 -28.78 -29.85 -10.02
N PHE A 60 -27.57 -29.41 -9.72
CA PHE A 60 -27.15 -29.16 -8.34
C PHE A 60 -27.44 -27.71 -7.92
N ARG A 61 -28.33 -27.55 -6.94
CA ARG A 61 -28.57 -26.29 -6.21
C ARG A 61 -27.64 -26.22 -5.00
N ARG A 62 -27.09 -25.02 -4.77
CA ARG A 62 -26.29 -24.65 -3.59
C ARG A 62 -27.18 -24.58 -2.36
N ARG A 63 -27.20 -25.61 -1.53
CA ARG A 63 -27.48 -25.58 -0.09
C ARG A 63 -27.28 -26.98 0.45
N ASP A 64 -26.31 -27.11 1.35
CA ASP A 64 -26.12 -28.15 2.38
C ASP A 64 -24.61 -28.41 2.58
N PHE A 65 -23.95 -27.48 3.27
CA PHE A 65 -22.77 -27.78 4.06
C PHE A 65 -22.72 -26.85 5.28
N ILE A 66 -23.66 -27.09 6.19
CA ILE A 66 -23.53 -26.74 7.61
C ILE A 66 -23.73 -28.05 8.36
N GLY A 67 -22.69 -28.52 9.05
CA GLY A 67 -22.83 -29.58 10.04
C GLY A 67 -21.66 -30.55 10.10
N GLY A 68 -21.02 -30.62 11.27
CA GLY A 68 -20.39 -31.84 11.75
C GLY A 68 -18.88 -31.97 11.54
N CYS A 69 -18.09 -31.24 12.32
CA CYS A 69 -16.75 -31.68 12.68
C CYS A 69 -16.86 -32.89 13.62
N VAL A 70 -16.72 -34.11 13.09
CA VAL A 70 -16.41 -35.31 13.87
C VAL A 70 -15.29 -36.06 13.15
N GLY A 71 -14.23 -36.34 13.90
CA GLY A 71 -12.92 -36.69 13.38
C GLY A 71 -12.81 -38.06 12.71
N THR A 72 -11.76 -38.17 11.89
CA THR A 72 -11.10 -39.43 11.56
C THR A 72 -9.61 -39.12 11.35
N ALA A 73 -8.77 -39.71 12.20
CA ALA A 73 -7.33 -39.71 12.03
C ALA A 73 -6.98 -40.69 10.91
N ILE A 74 -6.27 -40.22 9.89
CA ILE A 74 -5.58 -41.08 8.93
C ILE A 74 -4.11 -40.69 8.99
N GLY A 75 -3.31 -41.58 9.58
CA GLY A 75 -1.87 -41.50 9.53
C GLY A 75 -1.41 -41.73 8.09
N LEU A 76 -0.56 -40.83 7.58
CA LEU A 76 0.20 -41.08 6.37
C LEU A 76 1.67 -40.86 6.68
N GLU A 77 2.41 -41.97 6.68
CA GLU A 77 3.85 -42.01 6.79
C GLU A 77 4.52 -41.23 5.65
N MET A 78 5.69 -40.70 5.98
CA MET A 78 6.44 -39.73 5.21
C MET A 78 7.03 -40.36 3.94
N VAL A 79 6.77 -39.74 2.79
CA VAL A 79 7.66 -39.81 1.64
C VAL A 79 8.34 -38.45 1.52
N GLU A 80 9.63 -38.43 1.85
CA GLU A 80 10.54 -37.30 1.66
C GLU A 80 10.66 -36.95 0.18
N GLY A 81 9.95 -35.89 -0.22
CA GLY A 81 10.10 -35.21 -1.50
C GLY A 81 10.19 -33.71 -1.25
N SER A 82 11.37 -33.14 -1.46
CA SER A 82 11.73 -31.74 -1.21
C SER A 82 10.71 -30.71 -1.75
N THR A 83 9.99 -30.05 -0.84
CA THR A 83 9.49 -28.67 -1.04
C THR A 83 9.85 -27.81 0.16
N LYS A 84 10.96 -27.08 0.04
CA LYS A 84 11.32 -25.97 0.93
C LYS A 84 10.33 -24.81 0.72
N PHE A 85 9.20 -24.78 1.44
CA PHE A 85 8.56 -23.53 1.92
C PHE A 85 7.39 -23.76 2.89
N THR A 86 7.60 -24.49 3.98
CA THR A 86 6.71 -24.40 5.15
C THR A 86 7.55 -24.00 6.35
N GLY A 87 7.79 -22.69 6.47
CA GLY A 87 8.40 -22.14 7.68
C GLY A 87 7.50 -22.45 8.88
N VAL A 88 8.03 -23.13 9.88
CA VAL A 88 7.37 -23.34 11.17
C VAL A 88 7.09 -21.96 11.76
N ALA A 89 5.82 -21.56 11.81
CA ALA A 89 5.42 -20.36 12.55
C ALA A 89 5.75 -20.60 14.02
N THR A 90 6.87 -20.04 14.50
CA THR A 90 7.26 -20.20 15.89
C THR A 90 6.19 -19.56 16.78
N ALA A 91 5.84 -20.19 17.91
CA ALA A 91 4.81 -19.69 18.81
C ALA A 91 5.10 -18.27 19.33
N ALA A 92 6.36 -17.83 19.30
CA ALA A 92 6.74 -16.46 19.61
C ALA A 92 6.23 -15.45 18.58
N ASP A 93 6.44 -15.73 17.29
CA ASP A 93 5.96 -14.91 16.17
C ASP A 93 4.42 -14.83 16.13
N LEU A 94 3.70 -15.90 16.47
CA LEU A 94 2.23 -15.85 16.57
C LEU A 94 1.72 -14.93 17.70
N ILE A 95 2.39 -14.93 18.86
CA ILE A 95 2.02 -14.08 20.00
C ILE A 95 2.31 -12.62 19.69
N GLU A 96 3.47 -12.32 19.10
CA GLU A 96 3.87 -10.96 18.73
C GLU A 96 2.92 -10.37 17.68
N ARG A 97 2.52 -11.18 16.69
CA ARG A 97 1.47 -10.79 15.73
C ARG A 97 0.16 -10.45 16.44
N ARG A 98 -0.28 -11.28 17.38
CA ARG A 98 -1.50 -11.02 18.15
C ARG A 98 -1.39 -9.71 18.95
N GLN A 99 -0.30 -9.50 19.68
CA GLN A 99 -0.06 -8.28 20.47
C GLN A 99 -0.15 -7.03 19.58
N ARG A 100 0.51 -7.07 18.42
CA ARG A 100 0.51 -5.97 17.45
C ARG A 100 -0.87 -5.75 16.84
N SER A 101 -1.62 -6.81 16.51
CA SER A 101 -2.98 -6.70 16.00
C SER A 101 -3.96 -6.11 17.02
N GLU A 102 -3.86 -6.50 18.30
CA GLU A 102 -4.65 -5.91 19.38
C GLU A 102 -4.35 -4.40 19.53
N PHE A 103 -3.06 -4.02 19.48
CA PHE A 103 -2.67 -2.62 19.53
C PHE A 103 -3.15 -1.83 18.31
N GLN A 104 -3.00 -2.37 17.10
CA GLN A 104 -3.53 -1.77 15.88
C GLN A 104 -5.05 -1.56 15.92
N SER A 105 -5.80 -2.49 16.51
CA SER A 105 -7.24 -2.30 16.69
C SER A 105 -7.52 -1.09 17.56
N SER A 106 -6.84 -0.97 18.71
CA SER A 106 -6.98 0.20 19.59
C SER A 106 -6.61 1.51 18.89
N ILE A 107 -5.55 1.53 18.06
CA ILE A 107 -5.15 2.70 17.27
C ILE A 107 -6.26 3.10 16.30
N LYS A 108 -6.78 2.13 15.54
CA LYS A 108 -7.83 2.34 14.53
C LYS A 108 -9.12 2.86 15.18
N ASP A 109 -9.51 2.33 16.33
CA ASP A 109 -10.72 2.75 17.05
C ASP A 109 -10.61 4.17 17.60
N THR A 110 -9.47 4.51 18.22
CA THR A 110 -9.21 5.88 18.71
C THR A 110 -9.19 6.88 17.55
N LEU A 111 -8.48 6.57 16.46
CA LEU A 111 -8.44 7.44 15.28
C LEU A 111 -9.80 7.58 14.60
N TYR A 112 -10.56 6.49 14.46
CA TYR A 112 -11.92 6.54 13.91
C TYR A 112 -12.81 7.49 14.71
N THR A 113 -12.76 7.41 16.04
CA THR A 113 -13.55 8.27 16.93
C THR A 113 -13.13 9.74 16.81
N ALA A 114 -11.82 10.01 16.84
CA ALA A 114 -11.29 11.37 16.72
C ALA A 114 -11.64 12.01 15.36
N ILE A 115 -11.48 11.28 14.26
CA ILE A 115 -11.77 11.77 12.90
C ILE A 115 -13.27 11.93 12.68
N LYS A 116 -14.09 11.03 13.22
CA LYS A 116 -15.55 11.17 13.17
C LYS A 116 -16.04 12.46 13.83
N ALA A 117 -15.36 12.93 14.89
CA ALA A 117 -15.69 14.16 15.57
C ALA A 117 -15.24 15.43 14.81
N LYS A 118 -14.26 15.31 13.91
CA LYS A 118 -13.69 16.42 13.12
C LYS A 118 -13.55 16.03 11.63
N PRO A 119 -14.66 15.78 10.92
CA PRO A 119 -14.63 15.32 9.53
C PRO A 119 -13.98 16.33 8.57
N GLU A 120 -13.97 17.63 8.90
CA GLU A 120 -13.32 18.68 8.13
C GLU A 120 -11.79 18.52 8.02
N LEU A 121 -11.17 17.76 8.93
CA LEU A 121 -9.73 17.51 8.93
C LEU A 121 -9.32 16.33 8.06
N VAL A 122 -10.27 15.59 7.46
CA VAL A 122 -9.98 14.44 6.60
C VAL A 122 -9.01 14.79 5.48
N PRO A 123 -9.20 15.85 4.67
CA PRO A 123 -8.24 16.19 3.62
C PRO A 123 -6.87 16.55 4.17
N SER A 124 -6.80 17.32 5.26
CA SER A 124 -5.54 17.70 5.91
C SER A 124 -4.77 16.48 6.42
N LEU A 125 -5.44 15.45 6.96
CA LEU A 125 -4.81 14.19 7.38
C LEU A 125 -4.22 13.42 6.19
N LEU A 126 -4.89 13.43 5.04
CA LEU A 126 -4.38 12.82 3.81
C LEU A 126 -3.14 13.58 3.32
N THR A 127 -3.22 14.90 3.19
CA THR A 127 -2.09 15.74 2.76
C THR A 127 -0.91 15.64 3.73
N LEU A 128 -1.16 15.57 5.04
CA LEU A 128 -0.11 15.36 6.05
C LEU A 128 0.69 14.07 5.80
N ALA A 129 -0.01 12.96 5.56
CA ALA A 129 0.67 11.69 5.28
C ALA A 129 1.36 11.66 3.91
N LEU A 130 0.84 12.40 2.92
CA LEU A 130 1.51 12.59 1.63
C LEU A 130 2.80 13.39 1.78
N ASN A 131 2.74 14.54 2.45
CA ASN A 131 3.87 15.45 2.59
C ASN A 131 5.01 14.81 3.37
N ASP A 132 4.70 14.09 4.46
CA ASP A 132 5.71 13.34 5.22
C ASP A 132 6.41 12.29 4.34
N ALA A 133 5.66 11.58 3.49
CA ALA A 133 6.23 10.51 2.68
C ALA A 133 6.92 10.98 1.39
N ILE A 134 6.48 12.08 0.80
CA ILE A 134 6.94 12.53 -0.52
C ILE A 134 8.32 13.20 -0.45
N THR A 135 8.85 13.50 0.74
CA THR A 135 10.23 14.00 0.94
C THR A 135 11.30 12.97 0.57
N TYR A 136 10.92 11.70 0.34
CA TYR A 136 11.85 10.63 0.01
C TYR A 136 12.66 10.95 -1.26
N ASP A 137 13.98 10.83 -1.17
CA ASP A 137 14.87 10.87 -2.31
C ASP A 137 15.56 9.52 -2.49
N LYS A 138 15.37 8.91 -3.66
CA LYS A 138 15.93 7.59 -3.99
C LYS A 138 17.45 7.62 -4.10
N ALA A 139 18.04 8.73 -4.53
CA ALA A 139 19.49 8.83 -4.75
C ALA A 139 20.24 8.85 -3.41
N THR A 140 19.82 9.72 -2.49
CA THR A 140 20.43 9.85 -1.16
C THR A 140 19.85 8.88 -0.13
N LYS A 141 18.69 8.25 -0.43
CA LYS A 141 17.92 7.41 0.50
C LYS A 141 17.55 8.15 1.80
N THR A 142 17.24 9.43 1.68
CA THR A 142 16.83 10.31 2.79
C THR A 142 15.37 10.72 2.66
N GLY A 143 14.74 11.08 3.78
CA GLY A 143 13.32 11.39 3.85
C GLY A 143 12.41 10.17 3.75
N GLY A 144 11.13 10.40 3.48
CA GLY A 144 10.09 9.38 3.44
C GLY A 144 9.24 9.38 4.70
N ALA A 145 8.36 8.39 4.83
CA ALA A 145 7.31 8.34 5.86
C ALA A 145 7.90 8.10 7.28
N ASN A 146 8.54 9.12 7.83
CA ASN A 146 9.38 9.09 9.02
C ASN A 146 8.88 10.02 10.13
N GLY A 147 7.72 10.63 9.95
CA GLY A 147 7.12 11.56 10.92
C GLY A 147 7.89 12.86 11.10
N SER A 148 8.87 13.18 10.23
CA SER A 148 9.60 14.44 10.26
C SER A 148 8.68 15.64 10.05
N ILE A 149 7.49 15.43 9.44
CA ILE A 149 6.51 16.49 9.19
C ILE A 149 6.14 17.31 10.43
N ARG A 150 6.20 16.69 11.62
CA ARG A 150 5.95 17.37 12.90
C ARG A 150 6.95 18.49 13.22
N LEU A 151 8.12 18.46 12.59
CA LEU A 151 9.22 19.42 12.75
C LEU A 151 9.27 20.46 11.61
N GLU A 152 8.55 20.22 10.51
CA GLU A 152 8.50 21.08 9.32
C GLU A 152 7.11 21.68 9.07
N ILE A 153 6.23 21.65 10.07
CA ILE A 153 4.84 22.13 9.96
C ILE A 153 4.74 23.63 9.62
N SER A 154 5.81 24.39 9.85
CA SER A 154 5.90 25.83 9.54
C SER A 154 6.22 26.13 8.08
N ARG A 155 6.60 25.11 7.27
CA ARG A 155 6.92 25.28 5.85
C ARG A 155 5.68 25.65 5.03
N PRO A 156 5.81 26.43 3.94
CA PRO A 156 4.67 26.89 3.16
C PRO A 156 3.84 25.75 2.55
N GLU A 157 4.47 24.66 2.11
CA GLU A 157 3.81 23.45 1.60
C GLU A 157 2.95 22.71 2.64
N ASN A 158 3.22 22.93 3.93
CA ASN A 158 2.54 22.30 5.06
C ASN A 158 1.51 23.24 5.72
N SER A 159 1.22 24.39 5.09
CA SER A 159 0.26 25.35 5.59
C SER A 159 -1.14 24.74 5.72
N GLY A 160 -1.80 25.00 6.86
CA GLY A 160 -3.15 24.48 7.14
C GLY A 160 -3.19 23.04 7.67
N LEU A 161 -2.03 22.39 7.91
CA LEU A 161 -1.98 21.02 8.42
C LEU A 161 -1.86 20.94 9.96
N SER A 162 -1.62 22.05 10.65
CA SER A 162 -1.42 22.08 12.11
C SER A 162 -2.57 21.45 12.89
N ALA A 163 -3.83 21.77 12.53
CA ALA A 163 -4.99 21.21 13.22
C ALA A 163 -5.11 19.68 13.07
N ALA A 164 -4.68 19.13 11.93
CA ALA A 164 -4.64 17.69 11.71
C ALA A 164 -3.51 17.04 12.54
N LEU A 165 -2.35 17.68 12.61
CA LEU A 165 -1.26 17.23 13.48
C LEU A 165 -1.66 17.26 14.96
N ASP A 166 -2.34 18.32 15.41
CA ASP A 166 -2.83 18.44 16.79
C ASP A 166 -3.83 17.34 17.13
N LEU A 167 -4.75 17.00 16.21
CA LEU A 167 -5.66 15.86 16.38
C LEU A 167 -4.87 14.56 16.59
N LEU A 168 -3.84 14.32 15.78
CA LEU A 168 -3.00 13.14 15.93
C LEU A 168 -2.23 13.15 17.25
N VAL A 169 -1.66 14.29 17.66
CA VAL A 169 -0.96 14.42 18.94
C VAL A 169 -1.88 14.09 20.12
N GLU A 170 -3.13 14.55 20.13
CA GLU A 170 -4.09 14.19 21.17
C GLU A 170 -4.46 12.71 21.13
N ALA A 171 -4.73 12.15 19.94
CA ALA A 171 -4.99 10.73 19.78
C ALA A 171 -3.79 9.87 20.25
N LYS A 172 -2.56 10.35 20.02
CA LYS A 172 -1.33 9.69 20.45
C LYS A 172 -1.28 9.51 21.96
N LYS A 173 -1.64 10.54 22.74
CA LYS A 173 -1.64 10.47 24.21
C LYS A 173 -2.55 9.34 24.71
N GLU A 174 -3.73 9.22 24.12
CA GLU A 174 -4.68 8.15 24.45
C GLU A 174 -4.13 6.78 24.04
N ILE A 175 -3.60 6.65 22.83
CA ILE A 175 -3.02 5.40 22.30
C ILE A 175 -1.84 4.94 23.16
N ASP A 176 -0.92 5.85 23.49
CA ASP A 176 0.27 5.56 24.30
C ASP A 176 -0.13 5.11 25.71
N SER A 177 -1.18 5.69 26.29
CA SER A 177 -1.69 5.28 27.62
C SER A 177 -2.21 3.84 27.66
N LYS A 178 -2.68 3.32 26.52
CA LYS A 178 -3.16 1.94 26.37
C LYS A 178 -2.06 0.97 25.92
N SER A 179 -0.91 1.49 25.49
CA SER A 179 0.16 0.67 24.94
C SER A 179 0.88 -0.12 26.03
N LYS A 180 1.14 -1.40 25.74
CA LYS A 180 1.95 -2.29 26.57
C LYS A 180 3.37 -2.47 26.03
N GLY A 181 3.61 -2.07 24.79
CA GLY A 181 4.86 -2.29 24.04
C GLY A 181 5.62 -1.00 23.72
N GLY A 182 5.41 0.06 24.49
CA GLY A 182 6.03 1.38 24.26
C GLY A 182 5.17 2.34 23.42
N PRO A 183 5.55 3.62 23.34
CA PRO A 183 4.77 4.63 22.64
C PRO A 183 4.75 4.37 21.13
N ILE A 184 3.63 4.71 20.46
CA ILE A 184 3.56 4.66 19.00
C ILE A 184 4.49 5.72 18.38
N SER A 185 5.17 5.41 17.28
CA SER A 185 5.93 6.42 16.53
C SER A 185 4.98 7.40 15.83
N PHE A 186 5.41 8.65 15.65
CA PHE A 186 4.66 9.61 14.81
C PHE A 186 4.57 9.12 13.37
N ALA A 187 5.62 8.49 12.85
CA ALA A 187 5.66 7.90 11.53
C ALA A 187 4.55 6.87 11.30
N ASP A 188 4.30 5.96 12.25
CA ASP A 188 3.16 5.05 12.16
C ASP A 188 1.83 5.78 12.35
N LEU A 189 1.73 6.66 13.35
CA LEU A 189 0.51 7.38 13.67
C LEU A 189 -0.03 8.20 12.49
N ILE A 190 0.83 8.93 11.78
CA ILE A 190 0.46 9.75 10.61
C ILE A 190 -0.12 8.87 9.51
N GLN A 191 0.53 7.74 9.20
CA GLN A 191 0.09 6.84 8.14
C GLN A 191 -1.22 6.12 8.53
N PHE A 192 -1.38 5.70 9.79
CA PHE A 192 -2.66 5.18 10.29
C PHE A 192 -3.76 6.25 10.33
N GLY A 193 -3.41 7.50 10.58
CA GLY A 193 -4.29 8.66 10.44
C GLY A 193 -4.88 8.76 9.03
N ALA A 194 -4.02 8.68 8.01
CA ALA A 194 -4.46 8.66 6.62
C ALA A 194 -5.29 7.41 6.25
N GLN A 195 -4.93 6.22 6.75
CA GLN A 195 -5.75 5.02 6.57
C GLN A 195 -7.17 5.25 7.13
N SER A 196 -7.28 5.78 8.34
CA SER A 196 -8.58 6.02 8.99
C SER A 196 -9.39 7.10 8.26
N ALA A 197 -8.73 8.18 7.84
CA ALA A 197 -9.32 9.26 7.04
C ALA A 197 -9.86 8.73 5.68
N LEU A 198 -9.12 7.85 5.01
CA LEU A 198 -9.60 7.22 3.78
C LEU A 198 -10.79 6.31 4.00
N LYS A 199 -10.73 5.44 5.02
CA LYS A 199 -11.86 4.57 5.37
C LYS A 199 -13.11 5.40 5.68
N ARG A 200 -12.94 6.56 6.33
CA ARG A 200 -14.02 7.52 6.52
C ARG A 200 -14.57 8.04 5.19
N SER A 201 -13.71 8.48 4.27
CA SER A 201 -14.15 8.95 2.94
C SER A 201 -14.89 7.88 2.13
N PHE A 202 -14.47 6.61 2.22
CA PHE A 202 -15.14 5.49 1.54
C PHE A 202 -16.51 5.19 2.16
N LEU A 203 -16.60 5.26 3.50
CA LEU A 203 -17.88 5.13 4.19
C LEU A 203 -18.84 6.27 3.83
N ASP A 204 -18.38 7.52 3.85
CA ASP A 204 -19.20 8.67 3.48
C ASP A 204 -19.71 8.55 2.03
N ALA A 205 -18.87 8.08 1.12
CA ALA A 205 -19.27 7.76 -0.25
C ALA A 205 -20.35 6.65 -0.32
N ALA A 206 -20.21 5.58 0.46
CA ALA A 206 -21.21 4.51 0.51
C ALA A 206 -22.56 5.01 1.06
N ILE A 207 -22.53 5.85 2.11
CA ILE A 207 -23.72 6.51 2.67
C ILE A 207 -24.39 7.41 1.62
N ALA A 208 -23.61 8.19 0.88
CA ALA A 208 -24.11 9.04 -0.20
C ALA A 208 -24.79 8.21 -1.31
N LYS A 209 -24.20 7.07 -1.71
CA LYS A 209 -24.80 6.14 -2.69
C LYS A 209 -26.09 5.48 -2.17
N CYS A 210 -26.26 5.40 -0.86
CA CYS A 210 -27.50 4.94 -0.21
C CYS A 210 -28.51 6.07 0.07
N GLY A 211 -28.37 7.24 -0.57
CA GLY A 211 -29.28 8.37 -0.41
C GLY A 211 -29.21 9.01 0.99
N GLY A 212 -28.05 8.93 1.65
CA GLY A 212 -27.85 9.47 3.00
C GLY A 212 -28.24 8.52 4.14
N ASN A 213 -28.72 7.31 3.85
CA ASN A 213 -29.05 6.33 4.88
C ASN A 213 -27.78 5.69 5.47
N GLU A 214 -27.46 6.04 6.72
CA GLU A 214 -26.24 5.57 7.40
C GLU A 214 -26.16 4.04 7.54
N GLU A 215 -27.25 3.37 7.92
CA GLU A 215 -27.25 1.92 8.18
C GLU A 215 -27.00 1.12 6.90
N LYS A 216 -27.67 1.52 5.80
CA LYS A 216 -27.45 0.95 4.47
C LYS A 216 -26.04 1.25 3.98
N GLY A 217 -25.55 2.47 4.19
CA GLY A 217 -24.19 2.87 3.83
C GLY A 217 -23.14 2.04 4.56
N ARG A 218 -23.29 1.82 5.86
CA ARG A 218 -22.39 0.94 6.65
C ARG A 218 -22.43 -0.51 6.19
N THR A 219 -23.62 -1.02 5.87
CA THR A 219 -23.78 -2.37 5.33
C THR A 219 -23.08 -2.51 3.97
N LEU A 220 -23.27 -1.53 3.09
CA LEU A 220 -22.63 -1.48 1.77
C LEU A 220 -21.10 -1.39 1.89
N TYR A 221 -20.60 -0.50 2.74
CA TYR A 221 -19.16 -0.34 3.00
C TYR A 221 -18.54 -1.59 3.63
N SER A 222 -19.24 -2.25 4.56
CA SER A 222 -18.77 -3.51 5.15
C SER A 222 -18.58 -4.60 4.09
N ALA A 223 -19.50 -4.66 3.11
CA ALA A 223 -19.44 -5.64 2.03
C ALA A 223 -18.41 -5.30 0.93
N TYR A 224 -18.27 -4.02 0.54
CA TYR A 224 -17.51 -3.62 -0.65
C TYR A 224 -16.38 -2.62 -0.42
N GLY A 225 -16.16 -2.14 0.81
CA GLY A 225 -15.15 -1.13 1.16
C GLY A 225 -13.71 -1.61 1.15
N SER A 226 -13.41 -2.64 0.35
CA SER A 226 -12.06 -3.16 0.09
C SER A 226 -11.25 -3.49 1.35
N ASN A 227 -11.91 -3.90 2.43
CA ASN A 227 -11.26 -4.13 3.74
C ASN A 227 -10.10 -5.13 3.68
N GLY A 228 -10.19 -6.14 2.80
CA GLY A 228 -9.11 -7.12 2.59
C GLY A 228 -7.85 -6.56 1.93
N GLN A 229 -7.93 -5.43 1.23
CA GLN A 229 -6.77 -4.83 0.54
C GLN A 229 -5.79 -4.17 1.53
N TRP A 230 -6.24 -3.84 2.74
CA TRP A 230 -5.42 -3.21 3.78
C TRP A 230 -4.40 -4.15 4.43
N GLY A 231 -4.42 -5.46 4.13
CA GLY A 231 -3.56 -6.44 4.82
C GLY A 231 -2.06 -6.12 4.73
N LEU A 232 -1.55 -5.67 3.57
CA LEU A 232 -0.14 -5.30 3.42
C LEU A 232 0.19 -3.99 4.15
N PHE A 233 -0.72 -3.02 4.11
CA PHE A 233 -0.59 -1.77 4.86
C PHE A 233 -0.50 -2.07 6.36
N ASP A 234 -1.42 -2.87 6.89
CA ASP A 234 -1.47 -3.27 8.29
C ASP A 234 -0.24 -4.07 8.71
N LYS A 235 0.34 -4.88 7.80
CA LYS A 235 1.62 -5.56 8.04
C LYS A 235 2.79 -4.58 8.14
N THR A 236 2.72 -3.45 7.42
CA THR A 236 3.73 -2.39 7.39
C THR A 236 3.54 -1.49 8.61
N PHE A 237 3.97 -1.98 9.78
CA PHE A 237 3.80 -1.31 11.08
C PHE A 237 5.08 -1.45 11.92
N GLY A 238 5.56 -0.34 12.49
CA GLY A 238 6.88 -0.28 13.15
C GLY A 238 7.86 0.60 12.39
N ARG A 239 7.40 1.79 11.95
CA ARG A 239 8.23 2.84 11.35
C ARG A 239 9.03 3.57 12.42
N THR A 240 10.19 4.09 12.05
CA THR A 240 11.06 4.84 12.96
C THR A 240 10.90 6.33 12.74
N ASP A 241 10.78 7.08 13.84
CA ASP A 241 10.70 8.54 13.82
C ASP A 241 12.06 9.16 13.49
N ALA A 242 12.05 10.07 12.51
CA ALA A 242 13.16 10.98 12.27
C ALA A 242 13.29 11.96 13.45
N GLN A 243 14.52 12.32 13.80
CA GLN A 243 14.82 13.27 14.87
C GLN A 243 14.96 14.71 14.37
N GLU A 244 15.12 14.89 13.06
CA GLU A 244 15.31 16.17 12.39
C GLU A 244 14.31 16.29 11.24
N ALA A 245 14.05 17.53 10.81
CA ALA A 245 13.20 17.78 9.65
C ALA A 245 13.87 17.25 8.37
N ASP A 246 13.07 16.72 7.45
CA ASP A 246 13.58 16.29 6.15
C ASP A 246 14.07 17.49 5.32
N PRO A 247 14.95 17.28 4.33
CA PRO A 247 15.47 18.38 3.51
C PRO A 247 14.38 19.16 2.77
N GLU A 248 14.53 20.49 2.75
CA GLU A 248 13.61 21.43 2.11
C GLU A 248 13.55 21.27 0.57
N GLY A 249 12.51 21.83 -0.04
CA GLY A 249 12.36 21.92 -1.50
C GLY A 249 12.01 20.59 -2.18
N ARG A 250 11.62 19.58 -1.40
CA ARG A 250 11.21 18.27 -1.92
C ARG A 250 9.71 18.07 -2.00
N VAL A 251 8.91 18.98 -1.44
CA VAL A 251 7.45 18.89 -1.43
C VAL A 251 6.90 20.10 -2.21
N PRO A 252 6.15 19.89 -3.30
CA PRO A 252 5.47 20.99 -4.00
C PRO A 252 4.33 21.56 -3.15
N ASP A 253 4.08 22.86 -3.26
CA ASP A 253 2.80 23.45 -2.82
C ASP A 253 1.70 22.98 -3.79
N TRP A 254 0.97 21.93 -3.43
CA TRP A 254 -0.03 21.28 -4.29
C TRP A 254 -1.11 22.24 -4.81
N SER A 255 -1.41 23.30 -4.06
CA SER A 255 -2.42 24.29 -4.46
C SER A 255 -1.95 25.11 -5.68
N LYS A 256 -0.65 25.36 -5.80
CA LYS A 256 -0.05 26.21 -6.86
C LYS A 256 0.76 25.44 -7.89
N ALA A 257 1.22 24.24 -7.55
CA ALA A 257 2.09 23.44 -8.41
C ALA A 257 1.44 23.13 -9.76
N SER A 258 2.20 23.23 -10.84
CA SER A 258 1.79 22.75 -12.15
C SER A 258 1.63 21.23 -12.14
N VAL A 259 0.81 20.70 -13.06
CA VAL A 259 0.66 19.24 -13.19
C VAL A 259 1.99 18.56 -13.53
N GLN A 260 2.88 19.24 -14.27
CA GLN A 260 4.21 18.74 -14.56
C GLN A 260 5.07 18.60 -13.30
N GLU A 261 5.10 19.61 -12.42
CA GLU A 261 5.82 19.53 -11.14
C GLU A 261 5.28 18.41 -10.24
N MET A 262 3.95 18.21 -10.22
CA MET A 262 3.32 17.10 -9.50
C MET A 262 3.78 15.74 -10.08
N LYS A 263 3.76 15.58 -11.41
CA LYS A 263 4.23 14.35 -12.07
C LYS A 263 5.69 14.08 -11.78
N ASP A 264 6.55 15.09 -11.95
CA ASP A 264 7.98 14.96 -11.73
C ASP A 264 8.28 14.54 -10.29
N ARG A 265 7.53 15.09 -9.32
CA ARG A 265 7.66 14.68 -7.92
C ARG A 265 7.27 13.22 -7.69
N PHE A 266 6.14 12.78 -8.24
CA PHE A 266 5.70 11.39 -8.13
C PHE A 266 6.69 10.44 -8.82
N VAL A 267 7.26 10.82 -9.96
CA VAL A 267 8.31 10.04 -10.64
C VAL A 267 9.59 9.96 -9.81
N ALA A 268 10.00 11.06 -9.17
CA ALA A 268 11.20 11.10 -8.34
C ALA A 268 11.15 10.13 -7.15
N VAL A 269 9.96 9.91 -6.58
CA VAL A 269 9.75 8.92 -5.50
C VAL A 269 9.48 7.49 -6.00
N GLY A 270 9.56 7.25 -7.31
CA GLY A 270 9.34 5.93 -7.93
C GLY A 270 7.87 5.57 -8.16
N LEU A 271 6.98 6.56 -8.19
CA LEU A 271 5.58 6.45 -8.60
C LEU A 271 5.43 7.02 -10.03
N GLY A 272 4.21 7.30 -10.47
CA GLY A 272 3.95 7.86 -11.80
C GLY A 272 2.56 8.45 -11.96
N PRO A 273 2.17 8.82 -13.19
CA PRO A 273 0.91 9.52 -13.48
C PRO A 273 -0.35 8.82 -12.96
N ARG A 274 -0.35 7.47 -12.97
CA ARG A 274 -1.44 6.67 -12.40
C ARG A 274 -1.60 6.91 -10.90
N GLN A 275 -0.49 6.90 -10.16
CA GLN A 275 -0.50 7.10 -8.71
C GLN A 275 -0.86 8.54 -8.35
N LEU A 276 -0.39 9.51 -9.14
CA LEU A 276 -0.81 10.90 -9.00
C LEU A 276 -2.32 11.04 -9.16
N ALA A 277 -2.89 10.43 -10.21
CA ALA A 277 -4.33 10.48 -10.47
C ALA A 277 -5.17 9.80 -9.37
N VAL A 278 -4.76 8.60 -8.90
CA VAL A 278 -5.53 7.89 -7.86
C VAL A 278 -5.46 8.59 -6.50
N MET A 279 -4.38 9.33 -6.23
CA MET A 279 -4.19 10.09 -5.00
C MET A 279 -4.73 11.51 -5.08
N SER A 280 -5.65 11.82 -6.01
CA SER A 280 -6.21 13.18 -6.18
C SER A 280 -6.76 13.78 -4.88
N ALA A 281 -7.37 12.96 -4.00
CA ALA A 281 -7.87 13.40 -2.69
C ALA A 281 -6.79 13.82 -1.68
N PHE A 282 -5.51 13.51 -1.93
CA PHE A 282 -4.39 13.87 -1.05
C PHE A 282 -3.78 15.24 -1.39
N LEU A 283 -4.07 15.77 -2.59
CA LEU A 283 -3.46 16.99 -3.12
C LEU A 283 -4.20 18.26 -2.68
N GLY A 284 -5.37 18.11 -2.06
CA GLY A 284 -6.16 19.24 -1.59
C GLY A 284 -7.55 18.84 -1.09
N PRO A 285 -8.31 19.81 -0.55
CA PRO A 285 -9.64 19.58 0.03
C PRO A 285 -10.73 19.28 -1.01
N ASP A 286 -10.58 19.78 -2.24
CA ASP A 286 -11.51 19.55 -3.34
C ASP A 286 -10.91 18.57 -4.36
N GLN A 287 -11.36 17.31 -4.29
CA GLN A 287 -10.93 16.26 -5.21
C GLN A 287 -11.36 16.56 -6.64
N ALA A 288 -12.54 17.14 -6.87
CA ALA A 288 -13.06 17.40 -8.21
C ALA A 288 -12.24 18.50 -8.90
N ALA A 289 -12.01 19.62 -8.22
CA ALA A 289 -11.16 20.70 -8.75
C ALA A 289 -9.73 20.23 -9.02
N THR A 290 -9.19 19.36 -8.17
CA THR A 290 -7.87 18.75 -8.39
C THR A 290 -7.86 17.89 -9.66
N GLU A 291 -8.88 17.07 -9.87
CA GLU A 291 -8.98 16.20 -11.04
C GLU A 291 -9.21 16.96 -12.34
N GLU A 292 -9.98 18.05 -12.31
CA GLU A 292 -10.14 18.94 -13.47
C GLU A 292 -8.79 19.49 -13.95
N ARG A 293 -7.90 19.85 -13.02
CA ARG A 293 -6.52 20.25 -13.34
C ARG A 293 -5.73 19.08 -13.94
N LEU A 294 -5.81 17.89 -13.34
CA LEU A 294 -5.06 16.70 -13.80
C LEU A 294 -5.53 16.21 -15.18
N ILE A 295 -6.79 16.39 -15.56
CA ILE A 295 -7.33 16.02 -16.89
C ILE A 295 -6.69 16.85 -18.03
N ALA A 296 -6.20 18.05 -17.74
CA ALA A 296 -5.52 18.87 -18.73
C ALA A 296 -4.25 18.18 -19.28
N ASP A 297 -3.61 17.35 -18.46
CA ASP A 297 -2.40 16.61 -18.83
C ASP A 297 -2.72 15.26 -19.49
N PRO A 298 -2.14 14.93 -20.65
CA PRO A 298 -2.46 13.71 -21.40
C PRO A 298 -2.02 12.43 -20.69
N ASP A 299 -0.98 12.46 -19.85
CA ASP A 299 -0.51 11.27 -19.14
C ASP A 299 -1.43 10.93 -17.96
N CYS A 300 -2.00 11.96 -17.32
CA CYS A 300 -2.91 11.81 -16.18
C CYS A 300 -4.36 11.54 -16.60
N ARG A 301 -4.83 12.17 -17.68
CA ARG A 301 -6.22 12.07 -18.17
C ARG A 301 -6.81 10.65 -18.17
N PRO A 302 -6.20 9.63 -18.81
CA PRO A 302 -6.82 8.30 -18.88
C PRO A 302 -6.99 7.66 -17.50
N TRP A 303 -6.12 7.97 -16.54
CA TRP A 303 -6.20 7.46 -15.17
C TRP A 303 -7.27 8.19 -14.38
N VAL A 304 -7.37 9.52 -14.50
CA VAL A 304 -8.42 10.30 -13.83
C VAL A 304 -9.80 9.84 -14.30
N GLU A 305 -10.01 9.72 -15.62
CA GLU A 305 -11.28 9.23 -16.17
C GLU A 305 -11.60 7.79 -15.72
N LYS A 306 -10.59 6.91 -15.65
CA LYS A 306 -10.77 5.55 -15.10
C LYS A 306 -11.30 5.62 -13.67
N TYR A 307 -10.69 6.43 -12.81
CA TYR A 307 -11.06 6.50 -11.41
C TYR A 307 -12.40 7.22 -11.19
N GLN A 308 -12.74 8.21 -12.01
CA GLN A 308 -14.07 8.82 -12.03
C GLN A 308 -15.14 7.77 -12.36
N ARG A 309 -14.98 7.03 -13.47
CA ARG A 309 -15.88 5.91 -13.83
C ARG A 309 -15.98 4.87 -12.72
N SER A 310 -14.86 4.52 -12.07
CA SER A 310 -14.89 3.62 -10.91
C SER A 310 -15.74 4.20 -9.78
N ARG A 311 -15.58 5.48 -9.41
CA ARG A 311 -16.33 6.12 -8.32
C ARG A 311 -17.83 6.31 -8.62
N GLU A 312 -18.21 6.30 -9.88
CA GLU A 312 -19.62 6.29 -10.30
C GLU A 312 -20.30 4.96 -9.99
N THR A 313 -19.58 3.83 -10.08
CA THR A 313 -20.10 2.52 -9.67
C THR A 313 -20.44 2.46 -8.18
N VAL A 314 -21.24 1.47 -7.79
CA VAL A 314 -21.63 1.29 -6.39
C VAL A 314 -20.45 0.85 -5.51
N SER A 315 -19.63 -0.09 -5.99
CA SER A 315 -18.53 -0.67 -5.19
C SER A 315 -17.22 0.07 -5.30
N ARG A 316 -17.02 0.90 -6.34
CA ARG A 316 -15.84 1.77 -6.51
C ARG A 316 -14.48 1.05 -6.44
N THR A 317 -14.48 -0.24 -6.75
CA THR A 317 -13.41 -1.17 -6.39
C THR A 317 -12.05 -0.80 -6.98
N ASP A 318 -11.99 -0.45 -8.26
CA ASP A 318 -10.72 -0.10 -8.91
C ASP A 318 -10.05 1.12 -8.25
N TYR A 319 -10.84 2.15 -7.96
CA TYR A 319 -10.36 3.34 -7.25
C TYR A 319 -9.87 3.01 -5.84
N GLU A 320 -10.69 2.32 -5.04
CA GLU A 320 -10.30 2.00 -3.66
C GLU A 320 -9.06 1.10 -3.61
N VAL A 321 -9.00 0.06 -4.43
CA VAL A 321 -7.88 -0.90 -4.44
C VAL A 321 -6.58 -0.24 -4.91
N ASP A 322 -6.62 0.53 -6.00
CA ASP A 322 -5.42 1.23 -6.50
C ASP A 322 -4.94 2.32 -5.54
N LEU A 323 -5.88 3.01 -4.86
CA LEU A 323 -5.56 4.02 -3.87
C LEU A 323 -4.87 3.39 -2.65
N ILE A 324 -5.45 2.32 -2.09
CA ILE A 324 -4.85 1.59 -0.97
C ILE A 324 -3.47 1.05 -1.35
N THR A 325 -3.33 0.51 -2.56
CA THR A 325 -2.05 0.00 -3.07
C THR A 325 -1.00 1.11 -3.15
N THR A 326 -1.41 2.30 -3.58
CA THR A 326 -0.51 3.44 -3.70
C THR A 326 -0.11 3.99 -2.33
N LEU A 327 -1.08 4.18 -1.42
CA LEU A 327 -0.79 4.59 -0.03
C LEU A 327 0.11 3.56 0.67
N THR A 328 -0.11 2.26 0.45
CA THR A 328 0.73 1.21 1.04
C THR A 328 2.19 1.36 0.62
N LYS A 329 2.46 1.62 -0.66
CA LYS A 329 3.83 1.88 -1.14
C LYS A 329 4.39 3.18 -0.56
N LEU A 330 3.62 4.26 -0.69
CA LEU A 330 4.01 5.60 -0.24
C LEU A 330 4.38 5.62 1.25
N SER A 331 3.54 5.00 2.08
CA SER A 331 3.75 4.92 3.54
C SER A 331 4.99 4.12 3.94
N SER A 332 5.64 3.40 3.03
CA SER A 332 6.85 2.61 3.33
C SER A 332 8.14 3.21 2.76
N LEU A 333 8.04 4.34 2.04
CA LEU A 333 9.20 5.00 1.44
C LEU A 333 10.21 5.41 2.52
N GLY A 334 11.48 5.09 2.30
CA GLY A 334 12.59 5.40 3.21
C GLY A 334 12.63 4.57 4.50
N GLN A 335 11.61 3.76 4.78
CA GLN A 335 11.47 3.06 6.06
C GLN A 335 11.94 1.61 6.01
N LYS A 336 12.61 1.18 7.09
CA LYS A 336 12.82 -0.24 7.39
C LYS A 336 11.89 -0.62 8.53
N ILE A 337 10.90 -1.44 8.22
CA ILE A 337 9.86 -1.81 9.18
C ILE A 337 10.41 -2.76 10.23
N ASN A 338 10.27 -2.40 11.50
CA ASN A 338 10.52 -3.29 12.63
C ASN A 338 9.26 -4.12 12.90
N TYR A 339 9.29 -5.39 12.51
CA TYR A 339 8.16 -6.31 12.65
C TYR A 339 7.93 -6.77 14.09
N GLU A 340 8.90 -6.54 14.96
CA GLU A 340 8.88 -6.82 16.40
C GLU A 340 8.49 -5.56 17.21
N ALA A 341 8.30 -4.40 16.56
CA ALA A 341 7.89 -3.16 17.23
C ALA A 341 6.57 -3.34 17.99
N TYR A 342 6.44 -2.64 19.11
CA TYR A 342 5.24 -2.63 19.98
C TYR A 342 4.89 -3.98 20.61
N THR A 343 5.82 -4.94 20.60
CA THR A 343 5.68 -6.20 21.33
C THR A 343 6.14 -6.03 22.78
N TYR A 344 5.73 -6.96 23.65
CA TYR A 344 6.08 -6.91 25.07
C TYR A 344 6.28 -8.31 25.67
N PRO A 345 7.06 -8.42 26.77
CA PRO A 345 7.39 -9.70 27.38
C PRO A 345 6.14 -10.53 27.71
N LYS A 346 6.25 -11.84 27.45
CA LYS A 346 5.17 -12.78 27.70
C LYS A 346 4.96 -12.94 29.21
N PRO A 347 3.70 -12.99 29.69
CA PRO A 347 3.43 -13.47 31.04
C PRO A 347 3.97 -14.91 31.14
N LYS A 348 4.89 -15.15 32.06
CA LYS A 348 5.33 -16.53 32.35
C LYS A 348 4.14 -17.27 32.94
N ILE A 349 3.70 -18.35 32.29
CA ILE A 349 2.69 -19.24 32.85
C ILE A 349 3.35 -19.93 34.04
N ASP A 350 2.92 -19.58 35.25
CA ASP A 350 3.34 -20.23 36.47
C ASP A 350 2.60 -21.58 36.58
N LEU A 351 3.24 -22.63 36.07
CA LEU A 351 2.70 -24.00 36.07
C LEU A 351 2.40 -24.50 37.49
N GLY A 352 2.99 -23.90 38.54
CA GLY A 352 2.70 -24.24 39.94
C GLY A 352 1.38 -23.69 40.47
N LYS A 353 0.75 -22.74 39.76
CA LYS A 353 -0.56 -22.15 40.13
C LYS A 353 -1.73 -22.74 39.33
N LEU A 354 -1.44 -23.55 38.32
CA LEU A 354 -2.46 -24.34 37.65
C LEU A 354 -2.84 -25.48 38.58
N LYS A 355 -3.98 -25.34 39.29
CA LYS A 355 -4.60 -26.47 39.97
C LYS A 355 -5.01 -27.47 38.88
N LEU A 356 -4.23 -28.55 38.77
CA LEU A 356 -4.56 -29.74 37.98
C LEU A 356 -5.74 -30.49 38.60
#